data_AF-A0A0F3RB38-F1
#
_entry.id   AF-A0A0F3RB38-F1
#
_cell.length_a   1.000
_cell.length_b   1.000
_cell.length_c   1.000
_cell.angle_alpha   90.00
_cell.angle_beta   90.00
_cell.angle_gamma   90.00
#
_symmetry.space_group_name_H-M   'P 1'
#
loop_
_entity.id
_entity.type
_entity.pdbx_description
1 polymer ?
#
loop_
_entity_poly.entity_id
_entity_poly.type
_entity_poly.pdbx_seq_one_letter_code
_entity_poly.pdbx_strand_id
1 'polypeptide(L)'
;MQDLENWQGEFEICIYAKKLLDKITYLNSVVKTSAVDIVEVKKAIYYARKYHGTQMRQSGEPFYSHPIEVAYMISDYLFRTDIIITSILHTIL
;
A
#
# COMPACT_ATOMS: atom_id res chain seq x y z
N MET A 1 0.07 -19.90 -4.38
CA MET A 1 1.32 -19.54 -5.09
C MET A 1 1.06 -19.12 -6.55
N GLN A 2 -0.07 -19.51 -7.17
CA GLN A 2 -0.54 -18.96 -8.47
C GLN A 2 -0.88 -17.46 -8.45
N ASP A 3 -1.27 -16.91 -7.30
CA ASP A 3 -1.59 -15.48 -7.13
C ASP A 3 -0.40 -14.51 -7.21
N LEU A 4 0.83 -15.01 -7.40
CA LEU A 4 2.03 -14.16 -7.52
C LEU A 4 2.29 -13.67 -8.94
N GLU A 5 1.72 -14.33 -9.95
CA GLU A 5 2.09 -14.12 -11.36
C GLU A 5 1.16 -13.16 -12.10
N ASN A 6 -0.07 -12.93 -11.63
CA ASN A 6 -1.06 -12.12 -12.34
C ASN A 6 -1.63 -10.93 -11.54
N TRP A 7 -1.00 -10.51 -10.44
CA TRP A 7 -1.51 -9.43 -9.60
C TRP A 7 -1.70 -8.10 -10.36
N GLN A 8 -0.90 -7.85 -11.40
CA GLN A 8 -0.99 -6.64 -12.22
C GLN A 8 -2.31 -6.55 -12.98
N GLY A 9 -2.84 -7.68 -13.47
CA GLY A 9 -4.12 -7.73 -14.19
C GLY A 9 -5.34 -7.52 -13.29
N GLU A 10 -5.19 -7.79 -11.99
CA GLU A 10 -6.24 -7.67 -10.99
C GLU A 10 -6.08 -6.42 -10.10
N PHE A 11 -5.01 -5.64 -10.29
CA PHE A 11 -4.78 -4.45 -9.50
C PHE A 11 -5.81 -3.37 -9.83
N GLU A 12 -6.65 -3.07 -8.86
CA GLU A 12 -7.59 -1.96 -8.92
C GLU A 12 -7.16 -0.85 -7.96
N ILE A 13 -7.22 0.40 -8.43
CA ILE A 13 -6.88 1.58 -7.64
C ILE A 13 -8.10 2.04 -6.84
N CYS A 14 -7.97 2.07 -5.50
CA CYS A 14 -8.96 2.67 -4.60
C CYS A 14 -8.49 4.05 -4.12
N ILE A 15 -9.36 4.80 -3.44
CA ILE A 15 -9.04 6.15 -2.94
C ILE A 15 -7.80 6.17 -2.03
N TYR A 16 -7.63 5.16 -1.19
CA TYR A 16 -6.51 5.00 -0.27
C TYR A 16 -5.21 4.73 -1.02
N ALA A 17 -5.25 3.80 -1.97
CA ALA A 17 -4.12 3.48 -2.84
C ALA A 17 -3.69 4.69 -3.65
N LYS A 18 -4.63 5.43 -4.24
CA LYS A 18 -4.34 6.66 -5.00
C LYS A 18 -3.60 7.68 -4.15
N LYS A 19 -4.11 8.00 -2.95
CA LYS A 19 -3.48 8.95 -2.03
C LYS A 19 -2.03 8.56 -1.70
N LEU A 20 -1.80 7.29 -1.35
CA LEU A 20 -0.46 6.79 -1.02
C LEU A 20 0.47 6.85 -2.24
N LEU A 21 0.02 6.38 -3.41
CA LEU A 21 0.82 6.35 -4.63
C LEU A 21 1.17 7.76 -5.13
N ASP A 22 0.23 8.70 -5.06
CA ASP A 22 0.47 10.11 -5.41
C ASP A 22 1.54 10.71 -4.49
N LYS A 23 1.44 10.45 -3.17
CA LYS A 23 2.43 10.91 -2.20
C LYS A 23 3.80 10.29 -2.41
N ILE A 24 3.88 8.97 -2.64
CA ILE A 24 5.15 8.29 -2.93
C ILE A 24 5.78 8.84 -4.20
N THR A 25 4.99 9.07 -5.24
CA THR A 25 5.46 9.66 -6.51
C THR A 25 6.04 11.04 -6.27
N TYR A 26 5.35 11.88 -5.49
CA TYR A 26 5.85 13.19 -5.09
C TYR A 26 7.14 13.08 -4.28
N LEU A 27 7.16 12.29 -3.21
CA LEU A 27 8.32 12.14 -2.33
C LEU A 27 9.53 11.63 -3.11
N ASN A 28 9.37 10.62 -3.97
CA ASN A 28 10.42 10.13 -4.86
C ASN A 28 11.04 11.23 -5.73
N SER A 29 10.30 12.30 -6.06
CA SER A 29 10.81 13.41 -6.86
C SER A 29 11.52 14.51 -6.07
N VAL A 30 11.30 14.61 -4.75
CA VAL A 30 11.77 15.75 -3.93
C VAL A 30 12.75 15.36 -2.83
N VAL A 31 12.71 14.13 -2.34
CA VAL A 31 13.60 13.67 -1.27
C VAL A 31 14.94 13.18 -1.84
N LYS A 32 16.00 13.31 -1.06
CA LYS A 32 17.36 12.89 -1.45
C LYS A 32 17.73 11.46 -1.01
N THR A 33 16.77 10.73 -0.45
CA THR A 33 16.96 9.31 -0.09
C THR A 33 16.67 8.41 -1.30
N SER A 34 17.01 7.13 -1.19
CA SER A 34 16.64 6.12 -2.18
C SER A 34 15.14 6.14 -2.46
N ALA A 35 14.77 6.07 -3.74
CA ALA A 35 13.38 6.04 -4.16
C ALA A 35 12.68 4.78 -3.64
N VAL A 36 11.42 4.93 -3.25
CA VAL A 36 10.51 3.83 -2.94
C VAL A 36 10.05 3.18 -4.24
N ASP A 37 10.12 1.85 -4.28
CA ASP A 37 9.66 1.06 -5.43
C ASP A 37 8.13 1.02 -5.49
N ILE A 38 7.56 1.73 -6.46
CA ILE A 38 6.12 1.84 -6.66
C ILE A 38 5.50 0.49 -7.07
N VAL A 39 6.24 -0.36 -7.79
CA VAL A 39 5.72 -1.66 -8.24
C VAL A 39 5.50 -2.58 -7.04
N GLU A 40 6.48 -2.65 -6.14
CA GLU A 40 6.36 -3.44 -4.92
C GLU A 40 5.28 -2.89 -3.97
N VAL A 41 5.12 -1.55 -3.90
CA VAL A 41 4.03 -0.94 -3.14
C VAL A 41 2.65 -1.30 -3.71
N LYS A 42 2.48 -1.25 -5.04
CA LYS A 42 1.22 -1.68 -5.68
C LYS A 42 0.93 -3.14 -5.42
N LYS A 43 1.94 -4.00 -5.46
CA LYS A 43 1.83 -5.43 -5.13
C LYS A 43 1.41 -5.64 -3.68
N ALA A 44 1.98 -4.87 -2.74
CA ALA A 44 1.58 -4.92 -1.34
C ALA A 44 0.12 -4.49 -1.13
N ILE A 45 -0.31 -3.41 -1.81
CA ILE A 45 -1.71 -2.95 -1.79
C ILE A 45 -2.64 -4.04 -2.34
N TYR A 46 -2.27 -4.69 -3.45
CA TYR A 46 -3.04 -5.81 -4.01
C TYR A 46 -3.27 -6.90 -2.96
N TYR A 47 -2.21 -7.33 -2.27
CA TYR A 47 -2.34 -8.36 -1.23
C TYR A 47 -3.19 -7.90 -0.05
N ALA A 48 -3.00 -6.68 0.45
CA ALA A 48 -3.84 -6.14 1.52
C ALA A 48 -5.33 -6.15 1.13
N ARG A 49 -5.65 -5.73 -0.10
CA ARG A 49 -7.03 -5.76 -0.61
C ARG A 49 -7.55 -7.19 -0.79
N LYS A 50 -6.74 -8.10 -1.32
CA LYS A 50 -7.12 -9.50 -1.55
C LYS A 50 -7.40 -10.25 -0.25
N TYR A 51 -6.52 -10.13 0.75
CA TYR A 51 -6.66 -10.87 2.01
C TYR A 51 -7.69 -10.27 2.96
N HIS A 52 -7.81 -8.94 3.00
CA HIS A 52 -8.92 -8.32 3.71
C HIS A 52 -10.26 -8.47 2.96
N GLY A 53 -10.25 -8.66 1.64
CA GLY A 53 -11.44 -8.98 0.85
C GLY A 53 -12.61 -8.05 1.13
N THR A 54 -13.70 -8.62 1.67
CA THR A 54 -14.93 -7.92 2.05
C THR A 54 -14.99 -7.51 3.52
N GLN A 55 -13.88 -7.65 4.27
CA GLN A 55 -13.81 -7.23 5.67
C GLN A 55 -13.99 -5.72 5.79
N MET A 56 -14.85 -5.31 6.72
CA MET A 56 -15.16 -3.93 7.00
C MET A 56 -14.75 -3.59 8.44
N ARG A 57 -14.31 -2.34 8.65
CA ARG A 57 -14.10 -1.77 9.98
C ARG A 57 -15.46 -1.42 10.59
N GLN A 58 -15.49 -1.24 11.91
CA GLN A 58 -16.68 -0.74 12.61
C GLN A 58 -17.16 0.63 12.07
N SER A 59 -16.25 1.43 11.51
CA SER A 59 -16.57 2.71 10.89
C SER A 59 -17.25 2.59 9.52
N GLY A 60 -17.40 1.38 8.97
CA GLY A 60 -17.96 1.17 7.63
C GLY A 60 -16.96 1.29 6.48
N GLU A 61 -15.67 1.49 6.76
CA GLU A 61 -14.61 1.50 5.75
C GLU A 61 -14.03 0.10 5.51
N PRO A 62 -13.52 -0.21 4.30
CA PRO A 62 -12.83 -1.48 4.06
C PRO A 62 -11.65 -1.66 5.01
N PHE A 63 -11.40 -2.86 5.50
CA PHE A 63 -10.34 -3.09 6.50
C PHE A 63 -8.95 -2.68 5.99
N TYR A 64 -8.66 -2.96 4.70
CA TYR A 64 -7.41 -2.56 4.05
C TYR A 64 -7.17 -1.04 4.01
N SER A 65 -8.19 -0.21 4.24
CA SER A 65 -8.02 1.25 4.29
C SER A 65 -7.03 1.66 5.37
N HIS A 66 -7.10 1.01 6.54
CA HIS A 66 -6.30 1.33 7.69
C HIS A 66 -4.79 1.12 7.46
N PRO A 67 -4.30 -0.07 7.06
CA PRO A 67 -2.87 -0.25 6.84
C PRO A 67 -2.32 0.63 5.70
N ILE A 68 -3.13 0.98 4.70
CA ILE A 68 -2.71 1.92 3.64
C ILE A 68 -2.56 3.35 4.18
N GLU A 69 -3.49 3.83 5.02
CA GLU A 69 -3.37 5.13 5.69
C GLU A 69 -2.22 5.15 6.71
N VAL A 70 -1.93 4.02 7.38
CA VAL A 70 -0.71 3.88 8.21
C VAL A 70 0.54 4.06 7.36
N ALA A 71 0.64 3.40 6.20
CA ALA A 71 1.78 3.57 5.29
C ALA A 71 1.90 5.01 4.76
N TYR A 72 0.77 5.69 4.53
CA TYR A 72 0.76 7.11 4.18
C TYR A 72 1.39 7.97 5.28
N MET A 73 1.02 7.76 6.54
CA MET A 73 1.62 8.50 7.66
C MET A 73 3.10 8.14 7.84
N ILE A 74 3.46 6.86 7.77
CA ILE A 74 4.84 6.39 7.93
C ILE A 74 5.77 6.96 6.86
N SER A 75 5.28 7.20 5.64
CA SER A 75 6.07 7.81 4.57
C SER A 75 6.63 9.21 4.89
N ASP A 76 6.06 9.94 5.87
CA ASP A 76 6.61 11.22 6.33
C ASP A 76 7.87 11.07 7.20
N TYR A 77 8.05 9.91 7.82
CA TYR A 77 9.11 9.67 8.80
C TYR A 77 10.15 8.66 8.29
N LEU A 78 9.70 7.60 7.62
CA LEU A 78 10.52 6.46 7.20
C LEU A 78 10.21 6.10 5.74
N PHE A 79 10.79 6.87 4.82
CA PHE A 79 10.58 6.71 3.39
C PHE A 79 11.53 5.65 2.79
N ARG A 80 11.19 4.37 3.00
CA ARG A 80 11.89 3.21 2.44
C ARG A 80 10.92 2.13 1.98
N THR A 81 11.22 1.47 0.86
CA THR A 81 10.36 0.44 0.26
C THR A 81 9.92 -0.63 1.25
N ASP A 82 10.86 -1.20 2.00
CA ASP A 82 10.60 -2.27 2.97
C ASP A 82 9.68 -1.82 4.12
N ILE A 83 9.88 -0.61 4.62
CA ILE A 83 9.04 -0.03 5.68
C ILE A 83 7.62 0.26 5.18
N ILE A 84 7.49 0.83 3.98
CA ILE A 84 6.18 1.11 3.38
C ILE A 84 5.41 -0.19 3.12
N ILE A 85 6.06 -1.19 2.55
CA ILE A 85 5.45 -2.52 2.32
C ILE A 85 5.05 -3.16 3.65
N THR A 86 5.94 -3.17 4.65
CA THR A 86 5.63 -3.73 5.97
C THR A 86 4.43 -3.04 6.60
N SER A 87 4.34 -1.71 6.48
CA SER A 87 3.20 -0.93 6.98
C SER A 87 1.89 -1.29 6.28
N ILE A 88 1.92 -1.62 4.99
CA ILE A 88 0.73 -2.07 4.25
C ILE A 88 0.32 -3.50 4.65
N LEU A 89 1.29 -4.37 4.91
CA LEU A 89 1.05 -5.80 5.15
C LEU A 89 0.86 -6.17 6.63
N HIS A 90 1.03 -5.22 7.57
CA HIS A 90 1.10 -5.52 9.01
C HIS A 90 -0.16 -6.15 9.61
N THR A 91 -1.30 -6.07 8.93
CA THR A 91 -2.59 -6.62 9.38
C THR A 91 -3.04 -7.86 8.62
N ILE A 92 -2.20 -8.42 7.74
CA ILE A 92 -2.54 -9.57 6.89
C ILE A 92 -2.23 -10.92 7.57
N LEU A 93 -1.54 -10.88 8.73
CA LEU A 93 -1.19 -12.04 9.56
C LEU A 93 -2.30 -12.40 10.55
#